data_AF-A0A949JT26-F1
#
_entry.id   AF-A0A949JT26-F1
#
_cell.length_a   1.000
_cell.length_b   1.000
_cell.length_c   1.000
_cell.angle_alpha   90.00
_cell.angle_beta   90.00
_cell.angle_gamma   90.00
#
_symmetry.space_group_name_H-M   'P 1'
#
loop_
_entity.id
_entity.type
_entity.pdbx_description
1 polymer ?
#
loop_
_entity_poly.entity_id
_entity_poly.type
_entity_poly.pdbx_seq_one_letter_code
_entity_poly.pdbx_strand_id
1 'polypeptide(L)'
;MPKKKIEINGKGTKFDFRDKKTRLELLPPNFTEAIGKVLTYGAEKYDAHNWMQGMEFSRLIGAMKRHLEEIEFSEDWDPETAEQHTAHIGCCLAFLHYFIEHPEQYEQFDDRVFERGTATAASSNPTLFEVLHEQDKSKKASRRRQPKKKAKKGTTKKSKAG
;
A
#
# COMPACT_ATOMS: atom_id res chain seq x y z
N MET A 1 -10.70 -45.31 -5.89
CA MET A 1 -11.52 -44.07 -5.90
C MET A 1 -11.44 -43.47 -7.30
N PRO A 2 -12.54 -43.40 -8.09
CA PRO A 2 -12.49 -42.74 -9.39
C PRO A 2 -12.26 -41.24 -9.20
N LYS A 3 -11.26 -40.68 -9.90
CA LYS A 3 -10.93 -39.26 -9.85
C LYS A 3 -12.10 -38.47 -10.47
N LYS A 4 -12.65 -37.52 -9.71
CA LYS A 4 -13.73 -36.65 -10.18
C LYS A 4 -13.24 -35.87 -11.40
N LYS A 5 -13.93 -35.99 -12.53
CA LYS A 5 -13.63 -35.24 -13.76
C LYS A 5 -14.02 -33.78 -13.52
N ILE A 6 -13.04 -32.90 -13.38
CA ILE A 6 -13.26 -31.46 -13.20
C ILE A 6 -13.43 -30.84 -14.59
N GLU A 7 -14.54 -30.13 -14.80
CA GLU A 7 -14.79 -29.39 -16.04
C GLU A 7 -13.99 -28.08 -16.04
N ILE A 8 -13.09 -27.93 -17.01
CA ILE A 8 -12.26 -26.73 -17.17
C ILE A 8 -13.09 -25.71 -17.96
N ASN A 9 -13.84 -24.86 -17.26
CA ASN A 9 -14.76 -23.89 -17.85
C ASN A 9 -14.41 -22.41 -17.53
N GLY A 10 -13.23 -22.15 -16.98
CA GLY A 10 -12.76 -20.79 -16.67
C GLY A 10 -13.48 -20.08 -15.52
N LYS A 11 -14.45 -20.72 -14.84
CA LYS A 11 -15.23 -20.14 -13.73
C LYS A 11 -14.57 -20.33 -12.36
N GLY A 12 -13.24 -20.41 -12.31
CA GLY A 12 -12.50 -20.47 -11.05
C GLY A 12 -12.66 -19.15 -10.30
N THR A 13 -13.42 -19.15 -9.20
CA THR A 13 -13.64 -17.94 -8.40
C THR A 13 -12.61 -17.85 -7.29
N LYS A 14 -11.83 -16.77 -7.25
CA LYS A 14 -10.94 -16.41 -6.13
C LYS A 14 -11.47 -15.15 -5.46
N PHE A 15 -11.83 -15.23 -4.18
CA PHE A 15 -12.49 -14.13 -3.46
C PHE A 15 -11.51 -13.10 -2.88
N ASP A 16 -10.48 -12.71 -3.65
CA ASP A 16 -9.40 -11.85 -3.16
C ASP A 16 -9.89 -10.48 -2.65
N PHE A 17 -11.01 -9.98 -3.17
CA PHE A 17 -11.68 -8.76 -2.68
C PHE A 17 -12.33 -8.89 -1.29
N ARG A 18 -12.77 -10.09 -0.90
CA ARG A 18 -13.40 -10.34 0.41
C ARG A 18 -12.36 -10.56 1.50
N ASP A 19 -11.24 -11.18 1.11
CA ASP A 19 -10.12 -11.47 2.01
C ASP A 19 -9.21 -10.26 2.22
N LYS A 20 -9.51 -9.11 1.58
CA LYS A 20 -8.75 -7.85 1.64
C LYS A 20 -7.24 -8.05 1.41
N LYS A 21 -6.90 -8.92 0.46
CA LYS A 21 -5.51 -9.18 0.08
C LYS A 21 -4.93 -7.96 -0.62
N THR A 22 -3.66 -7.68 -0.34
CA THR A 22 -2.90 -6.65 -1.04
C THR A 22 -2.84 -6.96 -2.53
N ARG A 23 -3.16 -5.96 -3.34
CA ARG A 23 -3.24 -6.06 -4.80
C ARG A 23 -1.92 -5.63 -5.45
N LEU A 24 -0.94 -6.53 -5.45
CA LEU A 24 0.40 -6.25 -6.00
C LEU A 24 0.35 -5.97 -7.51
N GLU A 25 -0.64 -6.49 -8.22
CA GLU A 25 -0.82 -6.28 -9.66
C GLU A 25 -1.18 -4.83 -10.05
N LEU A 26 -1.45 -3.98 -9.06
CA LEU A 26 -1.71 -2.55 -9.28
C LEU A 26 -0.43 -1.72 -9.37
N LEU A 27 0.73 -2.28 -9.03
CA LEU A 27 2.00 -1.61 -9.23
C LEU A 27 2.31 -1.53 -10.73
N PRO A 28 2.79 -0.37 -11.24
CA PRO A 28 3.25 -0.28 -12.62
C PRO A 28 4.35 -1.33 -12.88
N PRO A 29 4.18 -2.23 -13.87
CA PRO A 29 5.14 -3.31 -14.09
C PRO A 29 6.50 -2.79 -14.52
N ASN A 30 6.55 -1.70 -15.31
CA ASN A 30 7.78 -1.04 -15.72
C ASN A 30 8.59 -0.49 -14.55
N PHE A 31 7.93 0.05 -13.52
CA PHE A 31 8.60 0.52 -12.31
C PHE A 31 9.20 -0.64 -11.51
N THR A 32 8.45 -1.74 -11.40
CA THR A 32 8.93 -2.96 -10.74
C THR A 32 10.17 -3.53 -11.43
N GLU A 33 10.15 -3.57 -12.77
CA GLU A 33 11.29 -3.99 -13.58
C GLU A 33 12.50 -3.06 -13.40
N ALA A 34 12.30 -1.74 -13.44
CA ALA A 34 13.37 -0.75 -13.27
C ALA A 34 14.08 -0.86 -11.91
N ILE A 35 13.31 -1.05 -10.82
CA ILE A 35 13.87 -1.36 -9.49
C ILE A 35 14.73 -2.63 -9.56
N GLY A 36 14.22 -3.68 -10.22
CA GLY A 36 14.97 -4.93 -10.41
C GLY A 36 16.32 -4.73 -11.11
N LYS A 37 16.38 -3.84 -12.10
CA LYS A 37 17.62 -3.51 -12.83
C LYS A 37 18.61 -2.74 -11.95
N VAL A 38 18.15 -1.75 -11.19
CA VAL A 38 18.99 -1.03 -10.21
C VAL A 38 19.54 -2.00 -9.15
N LEU A 39 18.73 -2.92 -8.65
CA LEU A 39 19.17 -3.96 -7.72
C LEU A 39 20.16 -4.94 -8.35
N THR A 40 19.99 -5.26 -9.63
CA THR A 40 20.94 -6.11 -10.38
C THR A 40 22.29 -5.41 -10.48
N TYR A 41 22.32 -4.13 -10.88
CA TYR A 41 23.54 -3.33 -10.89
C TYR A 41 24.20 -3.27 -9.50
N GLY A 42 23.41 -3.04 -8.45
CA GLY A 42 23.90 -3.04 -7.08
C GLY A 42 24.48 -4.38 -6.63
N ALA A 43 23.87 -5.50 -7.04
CA ALA A 43 24.35 -6.84 -6.74
C ALA A 43 25.67 -7.17 -7.46
N GLU A 44 25.85 -6.71 -8.70
CA GLU A 44 27.11 -6.84 -9.43
C GLU A 44 28.23 -5.99 -8.78
N LYS A 45 27.88 -4.80 -8.28
CA LYS A 45 28.83 -3.85 -7.69
C LYS A 45 29.22 -4.17 -6.24
N TYR A 46 28.30 -4.69 -5.43
CA TYR A 46 28.47 -4.83 -3.97
C TYR A 46 28.10 -6.20 -3.39
N ASP A 47 27.67 -7.17 -4.20
CA ASP A 47 27.01 -8.42 -3.82
C ASP A 47 25.48 -8.34 -3.61
N ALA A 48 24.80 -9.44 -3.93
CA ALA A 48 23.36 -9.59 -3.73
C ALA A 48 22.99 -9.45 -2.25
N HIS A 49 21.90 -8.71 -1.97
CA HIS A 49 21.43 -8.44 -0.61
C HIS A 49 22.42 -7.68 0.29
N ASN A 50 23.47 -7.03 -0.26
CA ASN A 50 24.43 -6.27 0.53
C ASN A 50 23.77 -5.23 1.46
N TRP A 51 22.67 -4.60 1.02
CA TRP A 51 21.89 -3.65 1.82
C TRP A 51 21.35 -4.23 3.14
N MET A 52 21.17 -5.56 3.25
CA MET A 52 20.67 -6.21 4.47
C MET A 52 21.67 -6.17 5.62
N GLN A 53 22.95 -5.89 5.36
CA GLN A 53 23.99 -5.73 6.38
C GLN A 53 23.80 -4.48 7.25
N GLY A 54 22.87 -3.59 6.87
CA GLY A 54 22.60 -2.34 7.58
C GLY A 54 23.50 -1.20 7.11
N MET A 55 22.97 0.01 7.18
CA MET A 55 23.67 1.27 6.94
C MET A 55 22.90 2.39 7.62
N GLU A 56 23.55 3.54 7.81
CA GLU A 56 22.92 4.70 8.44
C GLU A 56 21.65 5.12 7.70
N PHE A 57 20.57 5.43 8.43
CA PHE A 57 19.31 5.85 7.83
C PHE A 57 19.49 7.12 6.98
N SER A 58 20.34 8.03 7.45
CA SER A 58 20.72 9.24 6.72
C SER A 58 21.40 8.95 5.38
N ARG A 59 22.08 7.80 5.23
CA ARG A 59 22.74 7.40 3.98
C ARG A 59 21.71 7.12 2.89
N LEU A 60 20.67 6.35 3.21
CA LEU A 60 19.55 6.07 2.32
C LEU A 60 18.75 7.34 2.01
N ILE A 61 18.45 8.15 3.03
CA ILE A 61 17.72 9.42 2.87
C ILE A 61 18.51 10.39 1.99
N GLY A 62 19.81 10.50 2.19
CA GLY A 62 20.69 11.37 1.40
C GLY A 62 20.81 10.92 -0.05
N ALA A 63 20.94 9.61 -0.31
CA ALA A 63 20.94 9.05 -1.67
C ALA A 63 19.61 9.32 -2.39
N MET A 64 18.48 9.07 -1.72
CA MET A 64 17.16 9.35 -2.24
C MET A 64 16.97 10.84 -2.58
N LYS A 65 17.44 11.75 -1.71
CA LYS A 65 17.37 13.20 -1.96
C LYS A 65 18.18 13.64 -3.17
N ARG A 66 19.39 13.09 -3.39
CA ARG A 66 20.20 13.43 -4.57
C ARG A 66 19.51 13.00 -5.86
N HIS A 67 18.94 11.79 -5.92
CA HIS A 67 18.17 11.37 -7.08
C HIS A 67 16.91 12.21 -7.29
N LEU A 68 16.28 12.69 -6.22
CA LEU A 68 15.15 13.61 -6.33
C LEU A 68 15.59 14.99 -6.86
N GLU A 69 16.74 15.49 -6.43
CA GLU A 69 17.31 16.77 -6.89
C GLU A 69 17.62 16.73 -8.39
N GLU A 70 18.16 15.64 -8.93
CA GLU A 70 18.37 15.49 -10.38
C GLU A 70 17.04 15.59 -11.16
N ILE A 71 15.97 14.97 -10.65
CA ILE A 71 14.63 15.09 -11.22
C ILE A 71 14.13 16.55 -11.19
N GLU A 72 14.39 17.28 -10.10
CA GLU A 72 14.06 18.71 -10.00
C GLU A 72 14.81 19.54 -11.05
N PHE A 73 16.01 19.12 -11.45
CA PHE A 73 16.77 19.69 -12.57
C PHE A 73 16.38 19.14 -13.96
N SER A 74 15.28 18.39 -14.05
CA SER A 74 14.79 17.77 -15.29
C SER A 74 15.76 16.75 -15.92
N GLU A 75 16.63 16.15 -15.10
CA GLU A 75 17.35 14.93 -15.46
C GLU A 75 16.54 13.74 -14.96
N ASP A 76 16.11 12.87 -15.87
CA ASP A 76 15.25 11.73 -15.52
C ASP A 76 16.06 10.43 -15.34
N TRP A 77 17.27 10.38 -15.91
CA TRP A 77 18.05 9.15 -16.08
C TRP A 77 19.40 9.23 -15.36
N ASP A 78 19.68 8.21 -14.57
CA ASP A 78 20.98 8.07 -13.92
C ASP A 78 22.04 7.61 -14.94
N PRO A 79 23.12 8.38 -15.14
CA PRO A 79 24.14 8.06 -16.13
C PRO A 79 25.00 6.84 -15.76
N GLU A 80 25.04 6.47 -14.48
CA GLU A 80 25.81 5.31 -14.00
C GLU A 80 25.12 3.99 -14.39
N THR A 81 23.79 3.94 -14.25
CA THR A 81 23.00 2.72 -14.44
C THR A 81 22.16 2.69 -15.71
N ALA A 82 22.01 3.83 -16.38
CA ALA A 82 21.06 4.04 -17.48
C ALA A 82 19.60 3.71 -17.07
N GLU A 83 19.26 3.84 -15.80
CA GLU A 83 17.91 3.66 -15.25
C GLU A 83 17.37 4.97 -14.68
N GLN A 84 16.04 5.08 -14.58
CA GLN A 84 15.43 6.32 -14.11
C GLN A 84 15.77 6.60 -12.63
N HIS A 85 16.00 7.86 -12.28
CA HIS A 85 16.24 8.28 -10.89
C HIS A 85 15.11 7.85 -9.95
N THR A 86 13.88 7.75 -10.44
CA THR A 86 12.72 7.23 -9.70
C THR A 86 12.92 5.78 -9.23
N ALA A 87 13.60 4.93 -10.01
CA ALA A 87 13.91 3.55 -9.62
C ALA A 87 14.92 3.48 -8.47
N HIS A 88 15.93 4.36 -8.50
CA HIS A 88 16.90 4.51 -7.40
C HIS A 88 16.25 5.01 -6.11
N ILE A 89 15.36 6.01 -6.22
CA ILE A 89 14.50 6.47 -5.12
C ILE A 89 13.68 5.30 -4.57
N GLY A 90 13.06 4.51 -5.46
CA GLY A 90 12.31 3.31 -5.10
C GLY A 90 13.13 2.30 -4.30
N CYS A 91 14.37 2.03 -4.72
CA CYS A 91 15.29 1.14 -3.98
C CYS A 91 15.63 1.71 -2.60
N CYS A 92 16.02 2.99 -2.52
CA CYS A 92 16.34 3.64 -1.24
C CYS A 92 15.16 3.61 -0.27
N LEU A 93 13.95 3.90 -0.78
CA LEU A 93 12.71 3.86 -0.01
C LEU A 93 12.37 2.44 0.46
N ALA A 94 12.55 1.42 -0.39
CA ALA A 94 12.29 0.04 -0.04
C ALA A 94 13.21 -0.43 1.10
N PHE A 95 14.51 -0.11 1.05
CA PHE A 95 15.45 -0.45 2.11
C PHE A 95 15.15 0.29 3.41
N LEU A 96 14.88 1.59 3.33
CA LEU A 96 14.54 2.39 4.50
C LEU A 96 13.24 1.91 5.15
N HIS A 97 12.22 1.57 4.35
CA HIS A 97 10.98 0.97 4.84
C HIS A 97 11.25 -0.37 5.55
N TYR A 98 12.10 -1.22 4.98
CA TYR A 98 12.49 -2.48 5.61
C TYR A 98 13.16 -2.27 6.96
N PHE A 99 14.11 -1.32 7.08
CA PHE A 99 14.77 -1.02 8.35
C PHE A 99 13.79 -0.52 9.41
N ILE A 100 12.81 0.31 9.02
CA ILE A 100 11.77 0.83 9.93
C ILE A 100 10.84 -0.28 10.43
N GLU A 101 10.51 -1.27 9.60
CA GLU A 101 9.65 -2.41 9.99
C GLU A 101 10.39 -3.44 10.86
N HIS A 102 11.72 -3.38 10.94
CA HIS A 102 12.57 -4.32 11.69
C HIS A 102 13.50 -3.59 12.68
N PRO A 103 12.95 -2.79 13.63
CA PRO A 103 13.75 -2.02 14.57
C PRO A 103 14.67 -2.91 15.42
N GLU A 104 14.27 -4.16 15.70
CA GLU A 104 15.08 -5.13 16.45
C GLU A 104 16.40 -5.49 15.76
N GLN A 105 16.51 -5.24 14.46
CA GLN A 105 17.72 -5.48 13.66
C GLN A 105 18.47 -4.22 13.27
N TYR A 106 17.78 -3.07 13.14
CA TYR A 106 18.34 -1.87 12.50
C TYR A 106 18.29 -0.59 13.33
N GLU A 107 17.71 -0.59 14.53
CA GLU A 107 17.65 0.61 15.39
C GLU A 107 19.04 1.19 15.69
N GLN A 108 20.07 0.34 15.81
CA GLN A 108 21.45 0.80 16.03
C GLN A 108 22.05 1.61 14.85
N PHE A 109 21.43 1.57 13.67
CA PHE A 109 21.84 2.34 12.49
C PHE A 109 20.97 3.60 12.26
N ASP A 110 19.98 3.84 13.12
CA ASP A 110 19.12 5.02 13.00
C ASP A 110 19.82 6.27 13.55
N ASP A 111 20.39 7.07 12.66
CA ASP A 111 21.13 8.30 12.96
C ASP A 111 20.29 9.57 12.72
N ARG A 112 18.96 9.46 12.67
CA ARG A 112 18.06 10.60 12.46
C ARG A 112 17.99 11.47 13.71
N VAL A 113 18.43 12.72 13.58
CA VAL A 113 18.52 13.67 14.71
C VAL A 113 17.34 14.63 14.84
N PHE A 114 16.42 14.66 13.87
CA PHE A 114 15.31 15.62 13.83
C PHE A 114 14.00 14.96 14.25
N GLU A 115 13.48 15.37 15.39
CA GLU A 115 12.13 15.05 15.80
C GLU A 115 11.16 16.14 15.34
N ARG A 116 10.03 15.75 14.76
CA ARG A 116 8.90 16.67 14.65
C ARG A 116 8.32 16.83 16.06
N GLY A 117 8.36 18.05 16.60
CA GLY A 117 7.82 18.37 17.93
C GLY A 117 6.44 17.72 18.15
N THR A 118 6.31 17.05 19.30
CA THR A 118 5.25 16.09 19.59
C THR A 118 3.83 16.67 19.49
N ALA A 119 3.01 16.12 18.60
CA ALA A 119 1.65 15.75 19.01
C ALA A 119 1.77 14.32 19.56
N THR A 120 1.72 14.22 20.88
CA THR A 120 1.69 13.03 21.74
C THR A 120 1.61 11.66 21.06
N ALA A 121 2.57 10.81 21.41
CA ALA A 121 2.65 9.38 21.15
C ALA A 121 1.30 8.65 21.14
N ALA A 122 0.94 8.14 19.96
CA ALA A 122 0.37 6.82 19.76
C ALA A 122 0.48 6.50 18.26
N SER A 123 1.65 6.03 17.80
CA SER A 123 1.69 5.32 16.50
C SER A 123 1.16 3.90 16.69
N SER A 124 -0.03 3.77 17.27
CA SER A 124 -0.99 2.76 16.87
C SER A 124 -1.71 3.31 15.65
N ASN A 125 -0.98 3.64 14.57
CA ASN A 125 -1.63 4.09 13.35
C ASN A 125 -2.55 2.94 12.93
N PRO A 126 -3.89 3.11 13.02
CA PRO A 126 -4.77 2.04 12.64
C PRO A 126 -4.53 1.79 11.17
N THR A 127 -4.34 0.52 10.82
CA THR A 127 -4.19 0.11 9.44
C THR A 127 -5.37 0.66 8.64
N LEU A 128 -5.17 0.94 7.34
CA LEU A 128 -6.26 1.38 6.46
C LEU A 128 -7.50 0.47 6.58
N PHE A 129 -7.26 -0.82 6.86
CA PHE A 129 -8.28 -1.82 7.15
C PHE A 129 -9.13 -1.51 8.39
N GLU A 130 -8.51 -1.10 9.50
CA GLU A 130 -9.18 -0.80 10.77
C GLU A 130 -10.04 0.46 10.64
N VAL A 131 -9.49 1.51 10.02
CA VAL A 131 -10.23 2.77 9.73
C VAL A 131 -11.48 2.50 8.89
N LEU A 132 -11.36 1.69 7.85
CA LEU A 132 -12.49 1.35 6.96
C LEU A 132 -13.55 0.49 7.67
N HIS A 133 -13.15 -0.39 8.59
CA HIS A 133 -14.11 -1.21 9.35
C HIS A 133 -14.91 -0.42 10.38
N GLU A 134 -14.31 0.60 10.97
CA GLU A 134 -14.96 1.47 11.95
C GLU A 134 -16.05 2.33 11.29
N GLN A 135 -15.78 2.84 10.09
CA GLN A 135 -16.75 3.57 9.28
C GLN A 135 -17.95 2.71 8.85
N ASP A 136 -17.73 1.43 8.58
CA ASP A 136 -18.80 0.50 8.16
C ASP A 136 -19.73 0.09 9.32
N LYS A 137 -19.18 -0.01 10.55
CA LYS A 137 -19.96 -0.18 11.79
C LYS A 137 -20.83 1.06 12.08
N SER A 138 -20.27 2.26 11.90
CA SER A 138 -20.97 3.55 12.07
C SER A 138 -22.16 3.70 11.10
N LYS A 139 -21.98 3.37 9.82
CA LYS A 139 -23.05 3.43 8.80
C LYS A 139 -24.19 2.43 9.08
N LYS A 140 -23.88 1.24 9.59
CA LYS A 140 -24.89 0.25 10.02
C LYS A 140 -25.67 0.68 11.26
N ALA A 141 -25.02 1.35 12.21
CA ALA A 141 -25.67 1.90 13.40
C ALA A 141 -26.65 3.04 13.07
N SER A 142 -26.28 3.92 12.13
CA SER A 142 -27.13 5.02 11.66
C SER A 142 -28.40 4.54 10.93
N ARG A 143 -28.31 3.49 10.10
CA ARG A 143 -29.46 2.90 9.40
C ARG A 143 -30.50 2.27 10.33
N ARG A 144 -30.13 1.88 11.55
CA ARG A 144 -31.01 1.22 12.52
C ARG A 144 -31.90 2.20 13.30
N ARG A 145 -31.64 3.52 13.21
CA ARG A 145 -32.34 4.58 13.95
C ARG A 145 -33.45 5.29 13.17
N GLN A 146 -33.69 4.98 11.89
CA GLN A 146 -34.81 5.61 11.17
C GLN A 146 -36.16 4.97 11.56
N PRO A 147 -37.13 5.74 12.10
CA PRO A 147 -38.44 5.20 12.42
C PRO A 147 -39.22 4.86 11.15
N LYS A 148 -39.78 3.65 11.08
CA LYS A 148 -40.66 3.20 9.99
C LYS A 148 -41.87 4.15 9.89
N LYS A 149 -41.97 4.91 8.78
CA LYS A 149 -43.17 5.69 8.47
C LYS A 149 -44.36 4.74 8.33
N LYS A 150 -45.35 4.82 9.25
CA LYS A 150 -46.61 4.08 9.16
C LYS A 150 -47.40 4.57 7.95
N ALA A 151 -47.69 3.68 7.01
CA ALA A 151 -48.54 3.94 5.86
C ALA A 151 -49.99 4.22 6.32
N LYS A 152 -50.54 5.39 5.97
CA LYS A 152 -51.96 5.71 6.13
C LYS A 152 -52.77 4.92 5.09
N LYS A 153 -53.65 4.02 5.54
CA LYS A 153 -54.65 3.37 4.68
C LYS A 153 -55.70 4.41 4.25
N GLY A 154 -55.75 4.70 2.95
CA GLY A 154 -56.82 5.50 2.34
C GLY A 154 -58.08 4.66 2.17
N THR A 155 -59.20 5.14 2.73
CA THR A 155 -60.55 4.62 2.51
C THR A 155 -61.08 5.10 1.17
N THR A 156 -61.36 4.18 0.25
CA THR A 156 -62.05 4.41 -1.02
C THR A 156 -63.56 4.50 -0.80
N LYS A 157 -64.16 5.65 -1.13
CA LYS A 157 -65.61 5.86 -1.19
C LYS A 157 -66.10 5.44 -2.59
N LYS A 158 -67.00 4.46 -2.66
CA LYS A 158 -67.72 4.06 -3.88
C LYS A 158 -68.73 5.15 -4.26
N SER A 159 -68.63 5.71 -5.47
CA SER A 159 -69.74 6.38 -6.15
C SER A 159 -70.43 5.38 -7.08
N LYS A 160 -71.76 5.36 -7.01
CA LYS A 160 -72.66 4.48 -7.76
C LYS A 160 -73.24 5.30 -8.91
N ALA A 161 -73.22 4.74 -10.11
CA ALA A 161 -73.81 5.31 -11.32
C ALA A 161 -75.34 5.38 -11.22
N GLY A 162 -75.90 6.46 -11.76
CA GLY A 162 -77.28 6.69 -12.11
C GLY A 162 -77.28 7.62 -13.30
#